data_AF-A0A4Q5TDI3-F1
#
_entry.id   AF-A0A4Q5TDI3-F1
#
_cell.length_a   1.000
_cell.length_b   1.000
_cell.length_c   1.000
_cell.angle_alpha   90.00
_cell.angle_beta   90.00
_cell.angle_gamma   90.00
#
_symmetry.space_group_name_H-M   'P 1'
#
loop_
_entity.id
_entity.type
_entity.pdbx_description
1 polymer ?
#
loop_
_entity_poly.entity_id
_entity_poly.type
_entity_poly.pdbx_seq_one_letter_code
_entity_poly.pdbx_strand_id
1 'polypeptide(L)'
;MRTILKWAAVLAIAAMPVAATAFSARALPVQVDPDIVAAGKQLKAKLDSAARDTAPTLRNADAPLVRRAFSEKALRALPATPAIGDACVSIGEAIVAYVDYATRTAEGETDPAKAHDAIILAIQDELTLGTVAANICTKLGFVAVVQVVEGMSASDRTRVTGPLTQMRQGASMTFRGTLDSSADPAMRPANRGMMLTALVEAAVSAAPSLLPADRAPLRERALELARGATPEARKQLDAIAQGFATTACDVLCKAAGGS
;
A
#
# COMPACT_ATOMS: atom_id res chain seq x y z
N MET A 1 -1.65 19.00 -16.93
CA MET A 1 -0.71 17.86 -17.17
C MET A 1 0.35 17.66 -16.09
N ARG A 2 1.08 18.69 -15.62
CA ARG A 2 2.16 18.51 -14.61
C ARG A 2 1.72 17.92 -13.26
N THR A 3 0.46 18.09 -12.85
CA THR A 3 -0.08 17.55 -11.59
C THR A 3 -0.38 16.05 -11.68
N ILE A 4 -0.93 15.56 -12.80
CA ILE A 4 -1.24 14.14 -13.02
C ILE A 4 0.03 13.29 -13.07
N LEU A 5 1.11 13.81 -13.66
CA LEU A 5 2.44 13.18 -13.60
C LEU A 5 3.00 13.12 -12.17
N LYS A 6 2.63 14.04 -11.26
CA LYS A 6 3.00 13.91 -9.84
C LYS A 6 2.21 12.79 -9.16
N TRP A 7 0.93 12.62 -9.49
CA TRP A 7 0.12 11.51 -9.00
C TRP A 7 0.67 10.16 -9.45
N ALA A 8 0.94 9.99 -10.75
CA ALA A 8 1.52 8.76 -11.30
C ALA A 8 2.97 8.52 -10.82
N ALA A 9 3.76 9.56 -10.57
CA ALA A 9 5.12 9.43 -10.03
C ALA A 9 5.15 9.17 -8.50
N VAL A 10 4.15 9.66 -7.75
CA VAL A 10 3.99 9.36 -6.31
C VAL A 10 3.39 7.95 -6.11
N LEU A 11 2.58 7.49 -7.07
CA LEU A 11 2.04 6.12 -7.15
C LEU A 11 2.85 5.17 -8.03
N ALA A 12 4.03 5.57 -8.50
CA ALA A 12 5.09 4.65 -8.92
C ALA A 12 5.65 3.93 -7.68
N ILE A 13 4.75 3.37 -6.88
CA ILE A 13 5.00 2.34 -5.91
C ILE A 13 5.47 1.19 -6.78
N ALA A 14 6.78 0.93 -6.72
CA ALA A 14 7.37 -0.26 -7.30
C ALA A 14 6.45 -1.43 -6.98
N ALA A 15 5.84 -1.99 -8.03
CA ALA A 15 5.30 -3.33 -8.00
C ALA A 15 6.44 -4.20 -7.50
N MET A 16 6.48 -4.48 -6.20
CA MET A 16 7.47 -5.37 -5.67
C MET A 16 6.99 -6.77 -6.04
N PRO A 17 7.72 -7.51 -6.89
CA PRO A 17 7.68 -8.94 -6.77
C PRO A 17 8.29 -9.20 -5.39
N VAL A 18 7.45 -9.44 -4.39
CA VAL A 18 7.92 -10.28 -3.30
C VAL A 18 8.25 -11.59 -3.99
N ALA A 19 9.53 -11.81 -4.27
CA ALA A 19 10.00 -13.09 -4.73
C ALA A 19 9.57 -14.08 -3.64
N ALA A 20 8.47 -14.79 -3.91
CA ALA A 20 8.02 -15.90 -3.12
C ALA A 20 9.09 -16.98 -3.26
N THR A 21 10.19 -16.84 -2.52
CA THR A 21 11.03 -17.98 -2.23
C THR A 21 10.17 -18.89 -1.38
N ALA A 22 9.74 -20.00 -1.99
CA ALA A 22 8.91 -21.02 -1.37
C ALA A 22 9.61 -21.53 -0.11
N PHE A 23 9.33 -20.91 1.03
CA PHE A 23 9.77 -21.41 2.32
C PHE A 23 8.78 -22.52 2.69
N SER A 24 9.20 -23.78 2.48
CA SER A 24 8.47 -24.94 2.98
C SER A 24 8.61 -25.03 4.49
N ALA A 25 7.98 -24.10 5.21
CA ALA A 25 7.51 -24.36 6.56
C ALA A 25 6.19 -25.09 6.42
N ARG A 26 6.06 -26.26 7.05
CA ARG A 26 4.86 -27.09 7.05
C ARG A 26 3.73 -26.35 7.77
N ALA A 27 3.07 -25.41 7.09
CA ALA A 27 2.00 -24.60 7.61
C ALA A 27 0.65 -25.31 7.43
N LEU A 28 -0.15 -25.33 8.49
CA LEU A 28 -1.57 -25.68 8.42
C LEU A 28 -2.26 -24.84 7.33
N PRO A 29 -3.25 -25.38 6.59
CA PRO A 29 -3.90 -24.65 5.51
C PRO A 29 -4.79 -23.56 6.10
N VAL A 30 -4.24 -22.38 6.32
CA VAL A 30 -5.02 -21.17 6.57
C VAL A 30 -5.38 -20.61 5.20
N GLN A 31 -6.61 -20.86 4.76
CA GLN A 31 -7.12 -20.33 3.51
C GLN A 31 -7.34 -18.82 3.66
N VAL A 32 -6.65 -18.04 2.83
CA VAL A 32 -7.01 -16.66 2.53
C VAL A 32 -8.38 -16.67 1.89
N ASP A 33 -9.20 -15.65 2.17
CA ASP A 33 -10.47 -15.45 1.48
C ASP A 33 -10.23 -15.47 -0.06
N PRO A 34 -10.67 -16.52 -0.77
CA PRO A 34 -10.41 -16.67 -2.19
C PRO A 34 -11.06 -15.55 -3.01
N ASP A 35 -12.08 -14.87 -2.45
CA ASP A 35 -12.85 -13.86 -3.15
C ASP A 35 -12.06 -12.57 -3.37
N ILE A 36 -11.19 -12.17 -2.42
CA ILE A 36 -10.35 -10.97 -2.58
C ILE A 36 -9.29 -11.21 -3.66
N VAL A 37 -8.61 -12.37 -3.61
CA VAL A 37 -7.58 -12.74 -4.59
C VAL A 37 -8.18 -12.87 -5.99
N ALA A 38 -9.34 -13.52 -6.11
CA ALA A 38 -10.06 -13.64 -7.36
C ALA A 38 -10.51 -12.27 -7.90
N ALA A 39 -11.04 -11.40 -7.04
CA ALA A 39 -11.45 -10.05 -7.41
C ALA A 39 -10.26 -9.19 -7.89
N GLY A 40 -9.11 -9.26 -7.21
CA GLY A 40 -7.89 -8.56 -7.61
C GLY A 40 -7.39 -9.02 -8.98
N LYS A 41 -7.30 -10.34 -9.20
CA LYS A 41 -6.92 -10.93 -10.50
C LYS A 41 -7.90 -10.54 -11.61
N GLN A 42 -9.21 -10.58 -11.34
CA GLN A 42 -10.24 -10.19 -12.30
C GLN A 42 -10.14 -8.70 -12.65
N LEU A 43 -9.91 -7.84 -11.65
CA LEU A 43 -9.72 -6.40 -11.86
C LEU A 43 -8.48 -6.13 -12.72
N LYS A 44 -7.35 -6.76 -12.40
CA LYS A 44 -6.11 -6.66 -13.18
C LYS A 44 -6.33 -7.10 -14.63
N ALA A 45 -6.90 -8.28 -14.85
CA ALA A 45 -7.16 -8.79 -16.19
C ALA A 45 -8.05 -7.85 -17.02
N LYS A 46 -9.05 -7.24 -16.37
CA LYS A 46 -9.93 -6.27 -17.01
C LYS A 46 -9.18 -4.98 -17.37
N LEU A 47 -8.37 -4.44 -16.47
CA LEU A 47 -7.52 -3.27 -16.70
C LEU A 47 -6.49 -3.50 -17.81
N ASP A 48 -5.87 -4.68 -17.86
CA ASP A 48 -4.93 -5.08 -18.91
C ASP A 48 -5.65 -5.25 -20.27
N SER A 49 -6.88 -5.78 -20.27
CA SER A 49 -7.67 -5.90 -21.50
C SER A 49 -8.12 -4.54 -22.04
N ALA A 50 -8.49 -3.62 -21.14
CA ALA A 50 -8.79 -2.22 -21.47
C ALA A 50 -7.59 -1.51 -22.10
N ALA A 51 -6.36 -2.00 -21.88
CA ALA A 51 -5.15 -1.46 -22.46
C ALA A 51 -4.93 -1.84 -23.94
N ARG A 52 -5.63 -2.87 -24.45
CA ARG A 52 -5.49 -3.35 -25.84
C ARG A 52 -6.52 -2.77 -26.80
N ASP A 53 -7.66 -2.30 -26.28
CA ASP A 53 -8.72 -1.67 -27.07
C ASP A 53 -8.63 -0.13 -26.98
N THR A 54 -9.01 0.59 -28.03
CA THR A 54 -8.91 2.06 -28.13
C THR A 54 -9.89 2.84 -27.23
N ALA A 55 -10.68 2.17 -26.38
CA ALA A 55 -11.63 2.82 -25.48
C ALA A 55 -11.45 2.32 -24.03
N PRO A 56 -11.40 3.21 -23.03
CA PRO A 56 -11.30 2.82 -21.62
C PRO A 56 -12.54 2.03 -21.18
N THR A 57 -12.38 0.79 -20.70
CA THR A 57 -13.52 -0.12 -20.42
C THR A 57 -13.88 -0.30 -18.93
N LEU A 58 -13.23 0.38 -17.99
CA LEU A 58 -13.80 0.48 -16.65
C LEU A 58 -15.07 1.34 -16.71
N ARG A 59 -16.21 0.72 -16.46
CA ARG A 59 -17.53 1.38 -16.44
C ARG A 59 -18.00 1.50 -14.99
N ASN A 60 -18.98 2.36 -14.73
CA ASN A 60 -19.62 2.44 -13.40
C ASN A 60 -20.13 1.09 -12.87
N ALA A 61 -20.49 0.16 -13.77
CA ALA A 61 -20.88 -1.20 -13.43
C ALA A 61 -19.76 -2.04 -12.78
N ASP A 62 -18.50 -1.61 -12.89
CA ASP A 62 -17.31 -2.28 -12.35
C ASP A 62 -16.92 -1.80 -10.95
N ALA A 63 -17.54 -0.73 -10.44
CA ALA A 63 -17.31 -0.24 -9.08
C ALA A 63 -17.44 -1.34 -8.00
N PRO A 64 -18.37 -2.33 -8.08
CA PRO A 64 -18.40 -3.44 -7.14
C PRO A 64 -17.18 -4.36 -7.21
N LEU A 65 -16.55 -4.51 -8.39
CA LEU A 65 -15.31 -5.29 -8.54
C LEU A 65 -14.14 -4.59 -7.84
N VAL A 66 -13.98 -3.28 -8.05
CA VAL A 66 -12.94 -2.48 -7.39
C VAL A 66 -13.10 -2.51 -5.87
N ARG A 67 -14.32 -2.28 -5.36
CA ARG A 67 -14.61 -2.32 -3.92
C ARG A 67 -14.35 -3.68 -3.28
N ARG A 68 -14.54 -4.78 -4.02
CA ARG A 68 -14.20 -6.13 -3.54
C ARG A 68 -12.71 -6.37 -3.53
N ALA A 69 -12.01 -6.02 -4.61
CA ALA A 69 -10.56 -6.17 -4.73
C ALA A 69 -9.79 -5.40 -3.63
N PHE A 70 -10.29 -4.23 -3.25
CA PHE A 70 -9.70 -3.37 -2.22
C PHE A 70 -10.55 -3.30 -0.93
N SER A 71 -11.28 -4.37 -0.60
CA SER A 71 -12.18 -4.35 0.56
C SER A 71 -11.40 -4.26 1.88
N GLU A 72 -11.39 -3.07 2.45
CA GLU A 72 -10.77 -2.77 3.75
C GLU A 72 -11.25 -3.71 4.87
N LYS A 73 -12.57 -3.94 4.92
CA LYS A 73 -13.20 -4.84 5.91
C LYS A 73 -12.73 -6.28 5.72
N ALA A 74 -12.71 -6.77 4.49
CA ALA A 74 -12.33 -8.15 4.21
C ALA A 74 -10.84 -8.36 4.48
N LEU A 75 -9.99 -7.38 4.11
CA LEU A 75 -8.56 -7.41 4.41
C LEU A 75 -8.25 -7.41 5.90
N ARG A 76 -8.93 -6.55 6.70
CA ARG A 76 -8.74 -6.56 8.16
C ARG A 76 -9.23 -7.85 8.82
N ALA A 77 -10.11 -8.60 8.18
CA ALA A 77 -10.59 -9.89 8.68
C ALA A 77 -9.63 -11.05 8.34
N LEU A 78 -8.66 -10.84 7.43
CA LEU A 78 -7.68 -11.87 7.11
C LEU A 78 -6.74 -12.10 8.30
N PRO A 79 -6.41 -13.37 8.59
CA PRO A 79 -5.40 -13.68 9.59
C PRO A 79 -4.02 -13.23 9.08
N ALA A 80 -3.19 -12.72 9.99
CA ALA A 80 -1.81 -12.34 9.68
C ALA A 80 -0.92 -13.59 9.56
N THR A 81 -1.05 -14.33 8.46
CA THR A 81 -0.22 -15.49 8.12
C THR A 81 0.55 -15.23 6.83
N PRO A 82 1.60 -16.03 6.51
CA PRO A 82 2.34 -15.86 5.27
C PRO A 82 1.47 -15.94 4.01
N ALA A 83 0.34 -16.64 4.08
CA ALA A 83 -0.60 -16.76 2.97
C ALA A 83 -1.19 -15.41 2.54
N ILE A 84 -1.21 -14.39 3.43
CA ILE A 84 -1.68 -13.05 3.07
C ILE A 84 -0.86 -12.41 1.93
N GLY A 85 0.36 -12.89 1.69
CA GLY A 85 1.19 -12.46 0.58
C GLY A 85 0.47 -12.53 -0.76
N ASP A 86 -0.32 -13.58 -1.02
CA ASP A 86 -1.04 -13.74 -2.29
C ASP A 86 -2.11 -12.66 -2.51
N ALA A 87 -2.85 -12.32 -1.47
CA ALA A 87 -3.83 -11.22 -1.51
C ALA A 87 -3.14 -9.88 -1.72
N CYS A 88 -2.05 -9.63 -1.00
CA CYS A 88 -1.33 -8.35 -1.07
C CYS A 88 -0.60 -8.15 -2.39
N VAL A 89 -0.03 -9.21 -2.97
CA VAL A 89 0.54 -9.18 -4.34
C VAL A 89 -0.57 -8.88 -5.34
N SER A 90 -1.71 -9.57 -5.26
CA SER A 90 -2.83 -9.32 -6.17
C SER A 90 -3.36 -7.88 -6.08
N ILE A 91 -3.38 -7.29 -4.89
CA ILE A 91 -3.75 -5.88 -4.68
C ILE A 91 -2.72 -4.95 -5.32
N GLY A 92 -1.42 -5.20 -5.10
CA GLY A 92 -0.35 -4.41 -5.70
C GLY A 92 -0.42 -4.42 -7.23
N GLU A 93 -0.63 -5.59 -7.83
CA GLU A 93 -0.81 -5.74 -9.29
C GLU A 93 -2.04 -4.97 -9.80
N ALA A 94 -3.15 -5.02 -9.06
CA ALA A 94 -4.36 -4.29 -9.43
C ALA A 94 -4.17 -2.77 -9.34
N ILE A 95 -3.47 -2.27 -8.32
CA ILE A 95 -3.14 -0.83 -8.18
C ILE A 95 -2.28 -0.37 -9.36
N VAL A 96 -1.24 -1.12 -9.72
CA VAL A 96 -0.33 -0.78 -10.83
C VAL A 96 -1.09 -0.76 -12.15
N ALA A 97 -1.88 -1.80 -12.43
CA ALA A 97 -2.71 -1.85 -13.63
C ALA A 97 -3.71 -0.67 -13.69
N TYR A 98 -4.17 -0.21 -12.54
CA TYR A 98 -5.07 0.92 -12.43
C TYR A 98 -4.38 2.26 -12.72
N VAL A 99 -3.19 2.49 -12.17
CA VAL A 99 -2.38 3.68 -12.45
C VAL A 99 -2.00 3.76 -13.94
N ASP A 100 -1.64 2.63 -14.52
CA ASP A 100 -1.33 2.50 -15.94
C ASP A 100 -2.55 2.85 -16.82
N TYR A 101 -3.73 2.34 -16.45
CA TYR A 101 -5.00 2.66 -17.11
C TYR A 101 -5.35 4.15 -16.99
N ALA A 102 -5.21 4.72 -15.79
CA ALA A 102 -5.46 6.12 -15.52
C ALA A 102 -4.57 7.05 -16.36
N THR A 103 -3.29 6.71 -16.45
CA THR A 103 -2.30 7.46 -17.23
C THR A 103 -2.66 7.48 -18.71
N ARG A 104 -2.96 6.31 -19.31
CA ARG A 104 -3.37 6.22 -20.72
C ARG A 104 -4.68 6.95 -21.01
N THR A 105 -5.65 6.84 -20.11
CA THR A 105 -6.93 7.55 -20.25
C THR A 105 -6.70 9.06 -20.27
N ALA A 106 -5.75 9.56 -19.47
CA ALA A 106 -5.38 10.98 -19.47
C ALA A 106 -4.62 11.41 -20.74
N GLU A 107 -3.80 10.54 -21.33
CA GLU A 107 -3.08 10.81 -22.58
C GLU A 107 -4.00 10.80 -23.81
N GLY A 108 -5.07 9.99 -23.79
CA GLY A 108 -6.02 9.86 -24.90
C GLY A 108 -7.13 10.93 -24.93
N GLU A 109 -7.30 11.72 -23.88
CA GLU A 109 -8.31 12.79 -23.83
C GLU A 109 -7.81 14.07 -24.49
N THR A 110 -8.58 14.57 -25.45
CA THR A 110 -8.22 15.73 -26.29
C THR A 110 -8.83 17.03 -25.81
N ASP A 111 -9.83 16.96 -24.91
CA ASP A 111 -10.37 18.11 -24.18
C ASP A 111 -9.62 18.27 -22.84
N PRO A 112 -8.75 19.30 -22.68
CA PRO A 112 -7.93 19.46 -21.49
C PRO A 112 -8.73 19.67 -20.20
N ALA A 113 -9.97 20.17 -20.29
CA ALA A 113 -10.82 20.41 -19.13
C ALA A 113 -11.50 19.11 -18.67
N LYS A 114 -11.97 18.27 -19.61
CA LYS A 114 -12.55 16.96 -19.30
C LYS A 114 -11.49 15.94 -18.86
N ALA A 115 -10.29 16.01 -19.44
CA ALA A 115 -9.13 15.21 -19.04
C ALA A 115 -8.73 15.45 -17.58
N HIS A 116 -8.99 16.65 -17.06
CA HIS A 116 -8.63 16.99 -15.69
C HIS A 116 -9.71 16.53 -14.71
N ASP A 117 -10.93 17.02 -14.84
CA ASP A 117 -11.91 16.89 -13.75
C ASP A 117 -12.56 15.50 -13.68
N ALA A 118 -12.84 14.86 -14.82
CA ALA A 118 -13.49 13.54 -14.83
C ALA A 118 -12.53 12.40 -14.43
N ILE A 119 -11.27 12.50 -14.88
CA ILE A 119 -10.21 11.53 -14.60
C ILE A 119 -9.78 11.66 -13.14
N ILE A 120 -9.51 12.88 -12.65
CA ILE A 120 -9.10 13.10 -11.27
C ILE A 120 -10.18 12.61 -10.29
N LEU A 121 -11.46 12.95 -10.48
CA LEU A 121 -12.49 12.57 -9.52
C LEU A 121 -12.77 11.06 -9.48
N ALA A 122 -12.71 10.37 -10.61
CA ALA A 122 -12.94 8.92 -10.69
C ALA A 122 -11.78 8.11 -10.12
N ILE A 123 -10.54 8.54 -10.39
CA ILE A 123 -9.32 7.80 -10.02
C ILE A 123 -8.97 7.98 -8.55
N GLN A 124 -9.27 9.13 -7.95
CA GLN A 124 -8.93 9.40 -6.55
C GLN A 124 -9.62 8.45 -5.57
N ASP A 125 -10.88 8.06 -5.77
CA ASP A 125 -11.56 7.15 -4.84
C ASP A 125 -10.97 5.75 -4.90
N GLU A 126 -10.70 5.25 -6.10
CA GLU A 126 -10.21 3.88 -6.31
C GLU A 126 -8.75 3.75 -5.90
N LEU A 127 -7.93 4.78 -6.17
CA LEU A 127 -6.58 4.88 -5.63
C LEU A 127 -6.57 4.99 -4.10
N THR A 128 -7.52 5.73 -3.50
CA THR A 128 -7.63 5.80 -2.04
C THR A 128 -7.88 4.41 -1.45
N LEU A 129 -8.81 3.64 -2.04
CA LEU A 129 -9.07 2.27 -1.62
C LEU A 129 -7.82 1.39 -1.78
N GLY A 130 -7.11 1.51 -2.90
CA GLY A 130 -5.84 0.83 -3.14
C GLY A 130 -4.77 1.18 -2.10
N THR A 131 -4.58 2.46 -1.79
CA THR A 131 -3.63 2.95 -0.78
C THR A 131 -3.99 2.44 0.62
N VAL A 132 -5.27 2.48 0.99
CA VAL A 132 -5.75 1.92 2.27
C VAL A 132 -5.47 0.42 2.33
N ALA A 133 -5.78 -0.33 1.27
CA ALA A 133 -5.52 -1.76 1.16
C ALA A 133 -4.01 -2.06 1.27
N ALA A 134 -3.16 -1.27 0.62
CA ALA A 134 -1.70 -1.41 0.70
C ALA A 134 -1.19 -1.23 2.14
N ASN A 135 -1.66 -0.23 2.88
CA ASN A 135 -1.28 -0.02 4.29
C ASN A 135 -1.72 -1.20 5.18
N ILE A 136 -2.93 -1.73 4.99
CA ILE A 136 -3.41 -2.92 5.71
C ILE A 136 -2.55 -4.14 5.37
N CYS A 137 -2.19 -4.31 4.11
CA CYS A 137 -1.30 -5.36 3.65
C CYS A 137 0.10 -5.26 4.27
N THR A 138 0.67 -4.05 4.34
CA THR A 138 1.94 -3.82 5.02
C THR A 138 1.84 -4.22 6.50
N LYS A 139 0.81 -3.75 7.20
CA LYS A 139 0.55 -4.11 8.61
C LYS A 139 0.53 -5.62 8.82
N LEU A 140 -0.33 -6.32 8.08
CA LEU A 140 -0.54 -7.76 8.26
C LEU A 140 0.68 -8.57 7.80
N GLY A 141 1.36 -8.12 6.75
CA GLY A 141 2.61 -8.70 6.27
C GLY A 141 3.71 -8.65 7.34
N PHE A 142 3.92 -7.51 8.00
CA PHE A 142 4.89 -7.42 9.10
C PHE A 142 4.53 -8.34 10.27
N VAL A 143 3.27 -8.35 10.70
CA VAL A 143 2.83 -9.24 11.78
C VAL A 143 3.09 -10.71 11.42
N ALA A 144 2.76 -11.13 10.18
CA ALA A 144 2.99 -12.50 9.73
C ALA A 144 4.49 -12.86 9.67
N VAL A 145 5.32 -11.96 9.14
CA VAL A 145 6.75 -12.20 8.97
C VAL A 145 7.50 -12.19 10.31
N VAL A 146 7.12 -11.32 11.26
CA VAL A 146 7.64 -11.34 12.63
C VAL A 146 7.46 -12.73 13.24
N GLN A 147 6.24 -13.27 13.21
CA GLN A 147 5.93 -14.59 13.77
C GLN A 147 6.78 -15.71 13.15
N VAL A 148 7.00 -15.65 11.83
CA VAL A 148 7.84 -16.61 11.13
C VAL A 148 9.31 -16.50 11.57
N VAL A 149 9.85 -15.28 11.65
CA VAL A 149 11.28 -15.05 11.95
C VAL A 149 11.60 -15.30 13.43
N GLU A 150 10.65 -15.09 14.34
CA GLU A 150 10.79 -15.46 15.76
C GLU A 150 11.08 -16.95 15.92
N GLY A 151 10.39 -17.80 15.16
CA GLY A 151 10.60 -19.25 15.15
C GLY A 151 11.85 -19.73 14.42
N MET A 152 12.57 -18.87 13.69
CA MET A 152 13.76 -19.24 12.91
C MET A 152 15.02 -19.35 13.77
N SER A 153 15.89 -20.29 13.38
CA SER A 153 17.27 -20.36 13.89
C SER A 153 18.10 -19.15 13.42
N ALA A 154 19.20 -18.84 14.12
CA ALA A 154 20.07 -17.73 13.72
C ALA A 154 20.64 -17.88 12.29
N SER A 155 20.93 -19.11 11.85
CA SER A 155 21.44 -19.38 10.50
C SER A 155 20.36 -19.30 9.41
N ASP A 156 19.08 -19.46 9.76
CA ASP A 156 17.98 -19.24 8.80
C ASP A 156 17.63 -17.75 8.71
N ARG A 157 17.78 -17.00 9.80
CA ARG A 157 17.61 -15.54 9.81
C ARG A 157 18.56 -14.84 8.85
N THR A 158 19.82 -15.28 8.74
CA THR A 158 20.78 -14.71 7.78
C THR A 158 20.33 -14.88 6.34
N ARG A 159 19.67 -15.99 6.00
CA ARG A 159 19.17 -16.28 4.64
C ARG A 159 17.99 -15.41 4.22
N VAL A 160 17.21 -14.89 5.18
CA VAL A 160 16.05 -14.04 4.91
C VAL A 160 16.36 -12.54 5.00
N THR A 161 17.60 -12.14 5.31
CA THR A 161 18.01 -10.72 5.40
C THR A 161 17.72 -9.90 4.14
N GLY A 162 17.99 -10.46 2.96
CA GLY A 162 17.71 -9.84 1.66
C GLY A 162 16.21 -9.57 1.45
N PRO A 163 15.35 -10.60 1.49
CA PRO A 163 13.90 -10.45 1.44
C PRO A 163 13.34 -9.47 2.50
N LEU A 164 13.82 -9.54 3.75
CA LEU A 164 13.40 -8.61 4.80
C LEU A 164 13.78 -7.16 4.48
N THR A 165 14.93 -6.94 3.85
CA THR A 165 15.35 -5.61 3.41
C THR A 165 14.44 -5.05 2.34
N GLN A 166 14.07 -5.87 1.34
CA GLN A 166 13.11 -5.47 0.32
C GLN A 166 11.76 -5.14 0.94
N MET A 167 11.27 -5.96 1.87
CA MET A 167 10.01 -5.73 2.57
C MET A 167 10.00 -4.38 3.32
N ARG A 168 11.07 -4.05 4.04
CA ARG A 168 11.20 -2.74 4.73
C ARG A 168 11.24 -1.57 3.75
N GLN A 169 11.98 -1.70 2.64
CA GLN A 169 12.01 -0.67 1.61
C GLN A 169 10.63 -0.45 0.99
N GLY A 170 9.92 -1.53 0.66
CA GLY A 170 8.55 -1.49 0.16
C GLY A 170 7.62 -0.76 1.13
N ALA A 171 7.68 -1.11 2.41
CA ALA A 171 6.90 -0.46 3.45
C ALA A 171 7.18 1.04 3.56
N SER A 172 8.46 1.44 3.58
CA SER A 172 8.85 2.84 3.63
C SER A 172 8.33 3.62 2.42
N MET A 173 8.37 3.02 1.22
CA MET A 173 7.78 3.62 0.02
C MET A 173 6.26 3.72 0.12
N THR A 174 5.57 2.68 0.58
CA THR A 174 4.11 2.70 0.79
C THR A 174 3.69 3.79 1.78
N PHE A 175 4.39 3.89 2.92
CA PHE A 175 4.10 4.90 3.94
C PHE A 175 4.39 6.31 3.44
N ARG A 176 5.51 6.51 2.75
CA ARG A 176 5.85 7.80 2.15
C ARG A 176 4.84 8.22 1.09
N GLY A 177 4.49 7.32 0.18
CA GLY A 177 3.48 7.55 -0.85
C GLY A 177 2.13 7.91 -0.23
N THR A 178 1.73 7.22 0.85
CA THR A 178 0.49 7.53 1.57
C THR A 178 0.51 8.94 2.20
N LEU A 179 1.62 9.32 2.85
CA LEU A 179 1.80 10.67 3.39
C LEU A 179 1.68 11.73 2.28
N ASP A 180 2.39 11.53 1.17
CA ASP A 180 2.41 12.48 0.06
C ASP A 180 1.05 12.57 -0.65
N SER A 181 0.37 11.46 -0.90
CA SER A 181 -0.98 11.44 -1.48
C SER A 181 -2.02 12.08 -0.54
N SER A 182 -1.89 11.87 0.77
CA SER A 182 -2.80 12.49 1.76
C SER A 182 -2.62 14.00 1.90
N ALA A 183 -1.46 14.53 1.51
CA ALA A 183 -1.14 15.95 1.56
C ALA A 183 -1.65 16.73 0.34
N ASP A 184 -2.01 16.04 -0.75
CA ASP A 184 -2.40 16.73 -1.97
C ASP A 184 -3.75 17.44 -1.81
N PRO A 185 -3.82 18.77 -2.04
CA PRO A 185 -5.05 19.53 -1.90
C PRO A 185 -6.12 19.16 -2.94
N ALA A 186 -5.76 18.52 -4.05
CA ALA A 186 -6.70 18.03 -5.04
C ALA A 186 -7.51 16.82 -4.54
N MET A 187 -7.06 16.13 -3.48
CA MET A 187 -7.81 15.02 -2.89
C MET A 187 -8.97 15.49 -2.04
N ARG A 188 -10.08 14.77 -2.13
CA ARG A 188 -11.21 14.96 -1.23
C ARG A 188 -10.75 14.82 0.23
N PRO A 189 -11.22 15.69 1.15
CA PRO A 189 -10.88 15.59 2.57
C PRO A 189 -11.15 14.20 3.18
N ALA A 190 -12.26 13.56 2.82
CA ALA A 190 -12.61 12.22 3.31
C ALA A 190 -11.56 11.16 2.92
N ASN A 191 -11.10 11.18 1.66
CA ASN A 191 -10.10 10.25 1.15
C ASN A 191 -8.76 10.43 1.85
N ARG A 192 -8.35 11.68 2.07
CA ARG A 192 -7.15 12.00 2.86
C ARG A 192 -7.23 11.44 4.27
N GLY A 193 -8.38 11.63 4.94
CA GLY A 193 -8.63 11.09 6.28
C GLY A 193 -8.57 9.56 6.33
N MET A 194 -9.14 8.87 5.34
CA MET A 194 -9.07 7.39 5.23
C MET A 194 -7.63 6.89 5.10
N MET A 195 -6.84 7.50 4.21
CA MET A 195 -5.43 7.14 4.02
C MET A 195 -4.61 7.34 5.29
N LEU A 196 -4.80 8.48 5.97
CA LEU A 196 -4.12 8.77 7.24
C LEU A 196 -4.52 7.79 8.34
N THR A 197 -5.80 7.43 8.46
CA THR A 197 -6.25 6.42 9.43
C THR A 197 -5.60 5.06 9.17
N ALA A 198 -5.57 4.60 7.92
CA ALA A 198 -4.94 3.33 7.57
C ALA A 198 -3.42 3.36 7.86
N LEU A 199 -2.76 4.48 7.59
CA LEU A 199 -1.34 4.65 7.88
C LEU A 199 -1.04 4.67 9.39
N VAL A 200 -1.90 5.28 10.22
CA VAL A 200 -1.75 5.21 11.69
C VAL A 200 -1.70 3.75 12.15
N GLU A 201 -2.64 2.91 11.69
CA GLU A 201 -2.67 1.48 12.05
C GLU A 201 -1.41 0.74 11.59
N ALA A 202 -0.96 1.03 10.37
CA ALA A 202 0.21 0.38 9.79
C ALA A 202 1.52 0.82 10.44
N ALA A 203 1.66 2.12 10.74
CA ALA A 203 2.83 2.67 11.42
C ALA A 203 3.04 2.03 12.79
N VAL A 204 1.98 1.91 13.60
CA VAL A 204 2.06 1.27 14.93
C VAL A 204 2.55 -0.18 14.83
N SER A 205 2.13 -0.90 13.79
CA SER A 205 2.44 -2.33 13.65
C SER A 205 3.80 -2.59 13.01
N ALA A 206 4.19 -1.77 12.02
CA ALA A 206 5.41 -1.98 11.24
C ALA A 206 6.63 -1.25 11.81
N ALA A 207 6.45 -0.16 12.57
CA ALA A 207 7.57 0.63 13.08
C ALA A 207 8.60 -0.18 13.90
N PRO A 208 8.23 -1.14 14.77
CA PRO A 208 9.21 -1.98 15.47
C PRO A 208 10.10 -2.81 14.53
N SER A 209 9.60 -3.13 13.34
CA SER A 209 10.29 -3.92 12.32
C SER A 209 11.16 -3.08 11.39
N LEU A 210 11.01 -1.76 11.39
CA LEU A 210 11.79 -0.83 10.57
C LEU A 210 13.07 -0.39 11.27
N LEU A 211 14.16 -0.24 10.51
CA LEU A 211 15.39 0.34 11.05
C LEU A 211 15.15 1.81 11.46
N PRO A 212 15.87 2.34 12.46
CA PRO A 212 15.79 3.75 12.81
C PRO A 212 16.00 4.69 11.62
N ALA A 213 16.93 4.33 10.71
CA ALA A 213 17.21 5.06 9.48
C ALA A 213 16.03 5.09 8.49
N ASP A 214 15.19 4.05 8.50
CA ASP A 214 13.98 3.99 7.65
C ASP A 214 12.82 4.79 8.28
N ARG A 215 12.74 4.81 9.61
CA ARG A 215 11.68 5.50 10.37
C ARG A 215 11.85 7.02 10.39
N ALA A 216 13.08 7.51 10.50
CA ALA A 216 13.35 8.94 10.68
C ALA A 216 12.78 9.80 9.53
N PRO A 217 12.98 9.48 8.24
CA PRO A 217 12.40 10.26 7.14
C PRO A 217 10.86 10.26 7.11
N LEU A 218 10.23 9.15 7.52
CA LEU A 218 8.76 9.04 7.59
C LEU A 218 8.20 9.93 8.70
N ARG A 219 8.84 9.90 9.88
CA ARG A 219 8.50 10.77 11.01
C ARG A 219 8.66 12.24 10.65
N GLU A 220 9.80 12.62 10.08
CA GLU A 220 10.07 13.99 9.65
C GLU A 220 9.03 14.49 8.67
N ARG A 221 8.66 13.65 7.69
CA ARG A 221 7.61 14.00 6.73
C ARG A 221 6.25 14.20 7.40
N ALA A 222 5.85 13.32 8.31
CA ALA A 222 4.58 13.47 9.01
C ALA A 222 4.53 14.79 9.81
N LEU A 223 5.63 15.14 10.51
CA LEU A 223 5.75 16.40 11.24
C LEU A 223 5.75 17.63 10.33
N GLU A 224 6.38 17.55 9.17
CA GLU A 224 6.36 18.62 8.16
C GLU A 224 4.92 18.90 7.70
N LEU A 225 4.19 17.84 7.32
CA LEU A 225 2.80 17.93 6.88
C LEU A 225 1.87 18.46 7.97
N ALA A 226 2.12 18.12 9.24
CA ALA A 226 1.31 18.53 10.37
C ALA A 226 1.26 20.06 10.57
N ARG A 227 2.30 20.80 10.15
CA ARG A 227 2.40 22.26 10.33
C ARG A 227 1.30 23.03 9.61
N GLY A 228 0.91 22.57 8.41
CA GLY A 228 -0.13 23.18 7.58
C GLY A 228 -1.48 22.45 7.60
N ALA A 229 -1.61 21.38 8.37
CA ALA A 229 -2.78 20.52 8.37
C ALA A 229 -3.97 21.11 9.15
N THR A 230 -5.18 20.68 8.79
CA THR A 230 -6.38 20.89 9.62
C THR A 230 -6.21 20.21 10.99
N PRO A 231 -6.97 20.59 12.02
CA PRO A 231 -6.83 19.97 13.36
C PRO A 231 -6.96 18.44 13.35
N GLU A 232 -7.90 17.90 12.57
CA GLU A 232 -8.10 16.44 12.48
C GLU A 232 -6.93 15.75 11.77
N ALA A 233 -6.50 16.28 10.62
CA ALA A 233 -5.37 15.71 9.89
C ALA A 233 -4.06 15.84 10.69
N ARG A 234 -3.88 16.94 11.43
CA ARG A 234 -2.74 17.13 12.35
C ARG A 234 -2.71 16.04 13.42
N LYS A 235 -3.84 15.76 14.07
CA LYS A 235 -3.93 14.68 15.07
C LYS A 235 -3.48 13.33 14.51
N GLN A 236 -3.90 12.99 13.29
CA GLN A 236 -3.48 11.75 12.63
C GLN A 236 -1.99 11.76 12.28
N LEU A 237 -1.47 12.86 11.73
CA LEU A 237 -0.06 13.03 11.37
C LEU A 237 0.86 12.98 12.60
N ASP A 238 0.47 13.58 13.72
CA ASP A 238 1.19 13.49 14.99
C ASP A 238 1.21 12.06 15.52
N ALA A 239 0.09 11.32 15.40
CA ALA A 239 0.04 9.90 15.75
C ALA A 239 0.96 9.04 14.87
N ILE A 240 1.04 9.33 13.56
CA ILE A 240 1.98 8.66 12.64
C ILE A 240 3.42 8.98 13.04
N ALA A 241 3.74 10.26 13.27
CA ALA A 241 5.07 10.68 13.70
C ALA A 241 5.49 10.03 15.02
N GLN A 242 4.54 9.86 15.95
CA GLN A 242 4.75 9.16 17.21
C GLN A 242 4.96 7.65 17.00
N GLY A 243 4.21 7.02 16.09
CA GLY A 243 4.40 5.62 15.73
C GLY A 243 5.81 5.33 15.18
N PHE A 244 6.34 6.24 14.37
CA PHE A 244 7.71 6.18 13.84
C PHE A 244 8.78 6.82 14.74
N ALA A 245 8.44 7.22 15.97
CA ALA A 245 9.43 7.70 16.92
C ALA A 245 10.35 6.56 17.39
N THR A 246 11.07 6.75 18.49
CA THR A 246 11.99 5.76 19.07
C THR A 246 11.25 4.55 19.63
N THR A 247 10.75 3.71 18.72
CA THR A 247 10.14 2.41 18.94
C THR A 247 11.25 1.37 19.08
N ALA A 248 11.15 0.50 20.09
CA ALA A 248 12.13 -0.55 20.30
C ALA A 248 12.13 -1.53 19.10
N CYS A 249 13.33 -1.98 18.71
CA CYS A 249 13.48 -2.92 17.61
C CYS A 249 12.97 -4.32 17.97
N ASP A 250 12.11 -4.86 17.11
CA ASP A 250 11.67 -6.26 17.17
C ASP A 250 12.71 -7.20 16.53
N VAL A 251 12.32 -8.46 16.31
CA VAL A 251 13.19 -9.48 15.70
C VAL A 251 13.60 -9.13 14.27
N LEU A 252 12.76 -8.44 13.48
CA LEU A 252 13.05 -8.09 12.09
C LEU A 252 14.01 -6.91 12.01
N CYS A 253 13.81 -5.89 12.84
CA CYS A 253 14.76 -4.79 12.94
C CYS A 253 16.13 -5.31 13.43
N LYS A 254 16.15 -6.17 14.46
CA LYS A 254 17.40 -6.77 14.98
C LYS A 254 18.10 -7.67 13.98
N ALA A 255 17.35 -8.47 13.22
CA ALA A 255 17.91 -9.31 12.15
C ALA A 255 18.57 -8.49 11.03
N ALA A 256 18.18 -7.21 10.90
CA ALA A 256 18.77 -6.26 9.96
C ALA A 256 19.91 -5.41 10.56
N GLY A 257 20.35 -5.70 11.80
CA GLY A 257 21.42 -4.98 12.48
C GLY A 257 20.98 -3.72 13.22
N GLY A 258 19.68 -3.49 13.40
CA GLY A 258 19.18 -2.39 14.22
C GLY A 258 19.25 -2.69 15.73
N SER A 259 19.33 -1.63 16.52
CA SER A 259 19.31 -1.65 17.99
C SER A 259 18.09 -0.93 18.57
#